data_AF-A0A951Z3Q8-F1
#
_entry.id   AF-A0A951Z3Q8-F1
#
_cell.length_a   1.000
_cell.length_b   1.000
_cell.length_c   1.000
_cell.angle_alpha   90.00
_cell.angle_beta   90.00
_cell.angle_gamma   90.00
#
_symmetry.space_group_name_H-M   'P 1'
#
loop_
_entity.id
_entity.type
_entity.pdbx_description
1 polymer ?
#
loop_
_entity_poly.entity_id
_entity_poly.type
_entity_poly.pdbx_seq_one_letter_code
_entity_poly.pdbx_strand_id
1 'polypeptide(L)'
;NRDVGREAQTIIETGHERQVLMPSLIAILEDRFHPYRRAAQWAVLDLFEDLPSFCADAEDEAAAVRAMKGLLWDAHDDYCRTVYKAGVVLGGQVPTPSGGDALLESLHAPSRIGRRSAIHGLFHVVEWQPERRAEVVEALRAAAQREPEPLLQAFAAQMAEDIAEARYDHTEEPTFDEESPAVGVS
;
A
#
# COMPACT_ATOMS: atom_id res chain seq x y z
N ASN A 1 -8.19 2.29 27.97
CA ASN A 1 -7.86 2.04 26.55
C ASN A 1 -8.30 0.70 25.98
N ARG A 2 -8.68 -0.33 26.76
CA ARG A 2 -9.30 -1.57 26.21
C ARG A 2 -10.78 -1.42 25.80
N ASP A 3 -11.49 -0.42 26.32
CA ASP A 3 -12.93 -0.22 26.02
C ASP A 3 -13.17 0.42 24.67
N VAL A 4 -12.47 1.51 24.35
CA VAL A 4 -12.67 2.24 23.08
C VAL A 4 -12.41 1.35 21.86
N GLY A 5 -11.37 0.52 21.90
CA GLY A 5 -11.07 -0.41 20.82
C GLY A 5 -12.13 -1.49 20.64
N ARG A 6 -12.69 -2.02 21.74
CA ARG A 6 -13.75 -3.04 21.69
C ARG A 6 -15.09 -2.46 21.23
N GLU A 7 -15.40 -1.25 21.67
CA GLU A 7 -16.61 -0.53 21.27
C GLU A 7 -16.55 -0.12 19.80
N ALA A 8 -15.41 0.40 19.32
CA ALA A 8 -15.18 0.67 17.90
C ALA A 8 -15.30 -0.61 17.05
N GLN A 9 -14.67 -1.70 17.47
CA GLN A 9 -14.79 -3.01 16.81
C GLN A 9 -16.25 -3.46 16.75
N THR A 10 -16.99 -3.38 17.86
CA THR A 10 -18.41 -3.76 17.90
C THR A 10 -19.24 -2.90 16.94
N ILE A 11 -19.03 -1.58 16.90
CA ILE A 11 -19.76 -0.69 15.99
C ILE A 11 -19.47 -1.02 14.53
N ILE A 12 -18.20 -1.30 14.18
CA ILE A 12 -17.78 -1.65 12.81
C ILE A 12 -18.34 -3.02 12.40
N GLU A 13 -18.31 -3.99 13.30
CA GLU A 13 -18.73 -5.36 13.01
C GLU A 13 -20.26 -5.55 13.04
N THR A 14 -20.97 -4.76 13.86
CA THR A 14 -22.44 -4.89 14.05
C THR A 14 -23.26 -3.80 13.35
N GLY A 15 -22.61 -2.75 12.85
CA GLY A 15 -23.24 -1.68 12.09
C GLY A 15 -23.87 -2.20 10.80
N HIS A 16 -25.18 -2.02 10.65
CA HIS A 16 -25.96 -2.50 9.50
C HIS A 16 -25.58 -1.84 8.17
N GLU A 17 -24.74 -0.80 8.16
CA GLU A 17 -24.31 -0.10 6.95
C GLU A 17 -22.84 0.34 7.10
N ARG A 18 -21.89 -0.60 6.95
CA ARG A 18 -20.44 -0.31 6.97
C ARG A 18 -20.04 0.83 6.04
N GLN A 19 -20.79 1.03 4.96
CA GLN A 19 -20.64 2.10 3.98
C GLN A 19 -20.72 3.51 4.60
N VAL A 20 -21.48 3.69 5.68
CA VAL A 20 -21.57 4.98 6.40
C VAL A 20 -20.23 5.39 7.01
N LEU A 21 -19.33 4.43 7.23
CA LEU A 21 -17.98 4.69 7.76
C LEU A 21 -17.02 5.23 6.70
N MET A 22 -17.29 5.01 5.40
CA MET A 22 -16.35 5.29 4.32
C MET A 22 -15.78 6.72 4.38
N PRO A 23 -16.57 7.80 4.52
CA PRO A 23 -16.02 9.15 4.60
C PRO A 23 -15.04 9.36 5.77
N SER A 24 -15.28 8.69 6.90
CA SER A 24 -14.40 8.79 8.07
C SER A 24 -13.12 7.99 7.89
N LEU A 25 -13.20 6.81 7.27
CA LEU A 25 -12.04 5.98 6.95
C LEU A 25 -11.11 6.70 5.97
N ILE A 26 -11.66 7.34 4.93
CA ILE A 26 -10.90 8.19 4.01
C ILE A 26 -10.22 9.35 4.74
N ALA A 27 -10.94 10.06 5.61
CA ALA A 27 -10.37 11.16 6.39
C ALA A 27 -9.18 10.72 7.26
N ILE A 28 -9.22 9.51 7.83
CA ILE A 28 -8.10 8.93 8.59
C ILE A 28 -6.90 8.65 7.69
N LEU A 29 -7.10 8.08 6.49
CA LEU A 29 -6.03 7.86 5.51
C LEU A 29 -5.39 9.19 5.05
N GLU A 30 -6.17 10.24 4.94
CA GLU A 30 -5.71 11.56 4.49
C GLU A 30 -5.08 12.41 5.62
N ASP A 31 -5.25 12.04 6.89
CA ASP A 31 -4.65 12.77 8.01
C ASP A 31 -3.12 12.82 7.90
N ARG A 32 -2.55 14.01 8.10
CA ARG A 32 -1.10 14.26 8.12
C ARG A 32 -0.62 14.84 9.45
N PHE A 33 -1.52 15.22 10.34
CA PHE A 33 -1.23 16.00 11.54
C PHE A 33 -1.33 15.20 12.83
N HIS A 34 -2.25 14.24 12.91
CA HIS A 34 -2.46 13.53 14.18
C HIS A 34 -1.21 12.72 14.59
N PRO A 35 -0.78 12.78 15.87
CA PRO A 35 0.46 12.13 16.31
C PRO A 35 0.41 10.60 16.22
N TYR A 36 -0.79 10.02 16.31
CA TYR A 36 -1.01 8.58 16.18
C TYR A 36 -1.60 8.18 14.82
N ARG A 37 -1.55 9.06 13.80
CA ARG A 37 -2.19 8.82 12.50
C ARG A 37 -1.76 7.50 11.87
N ARG A 38 -0.49 7.12 11.96
CA ARG A 38 0.05 5.91 11.30
C ARG A 38 -0.61 4.62 11.80
N ALA A 39 -0.80 4.48 13.11
CA ALA A 39 -1.50 3.33 13.67
C ALA A 39 -2.97 3.31 13.26
N ALA A 40 -3.64 4.48 13.21
CA ALA A 40 -5.01 4.58 12.75
C ALA A 40 -5.14 4.26 11.25
N GLN A 41 -4.23 4.78 10.42
CA GLN A 41 -4.14 4.51 8.99
C GLN A 41 -3.90 3.03 8.73
N TRP A 42 -2.98 2.40 9.46
CA TRP A 42 -2.76 0.96 9.37
C TRP A 42 -4.02 0.17 9.70
N ALA A 43 -4.76 0.55 10.75
CA ALA A 43 -6.01 -0.10 11.11
C ALA A 43 -7.10 0.07 10.03
N VAL A 44 -7.18 1.24 9.38
CA VAL A 44 -8.08 1.44 8.24
C VAL A 44 -7.68 0.57 7.06
N LEU A 45 -6.39 0.46 6.75
CA LEU A 45 -5.90 -0.41 5.68
C LEU A 45 -6.18 -1.88 5.96
N ASP A 46 -6.21 -2.30 7.23
CA ASP A 46 -6.62 -3.65 7.63
C ASP A 46 -8.10 -3.91 7.34
N LEU A 47 -8.97 -2.92 7.63
CA LEU A 47 -10.38 -3.00 7.23
C LEU A 47 -10.54 -3.05 5.70
N PHE A 48 -9.72 -2.29 4.97
CA PHE A 48 -9.75 -2.24 3.51
C PHE A 48 -9.20 -3.50 2.82
N GLU A 49 -8.74 -4.51 3.55
CA GLU A 49 -8.60 -5.85 2.97
C GLU A 49 -9.94 -6.42 2.51
N ASP A 50 -11.06 -5.95 3.08
CA ASP A 50 -12.43 -6.20 2.61
C ASP A 50 -13.07 -4.89 2.10
N LEU A 51 -12.32 -4.10 1.32
CA LEU A 51 -12.75 -2.81 0.77
C LEU A 51 -14.16 -2.84 0.15
N PRO A 52 -14.57 -3.87 -0.64
CA PRO A 52 -15.91 -3.91 -1.22
C PRO A 52 -17.05 -3.87 -0.18
N SER A 53 -16.81 -4.31 1.06
CA SER A 53 -17.82 -4.23 2.13
C SER A 53 -18.07 -2.81 2.64
N PHE A 54 -17.18 -1.86 2.31
CA PHE A 54 -17.27 -0.45 2.69
C PHE A 54 -17.72 0.45 1.53
N CYS A 55 -17.60 0.03 0.28
CA CYS A 55 -18.03 0.82 -0.87
C CYS A 55 -19.54 0.71 -1.09
N ALA A 56 -20.23 1.84 -1.21
CA ALA A 56 -21.61 1.90 -1.71
C ALA A 56 -21.64 1.91 -3.25
N ASP A 57 -20.63 2.52 -3.87
CA ASP A 57 -20.49 2.64 -5.31
C ASP A 57 -19.01 2.72 -5.76
N ALA A 58 -18.80 2.98 -7.05
CA ALA A 58 -17.46 3.12 -7.63
C ALA A 58 -16.74 4.42 -7.24
N GLU A 59 -17.46 5.45 -6.78
CA GLU A 59 -16.84 6.70 -6.32
C GLU A 59 -16.14 6.48 -4.98
N ASP A 60 -16.73 5.67 -4.10
CA ASP A 60 -16.12 5.24 -2.83
C ASP A 60 -14.81 4.48 -3.06
N GLU A 61 -14.82 3.50 -3.97
CA GLU A 61 -13.59 2.77 -4.31
C GLU A 61 -12.52 3.71 -4.87
N ALA A 62 -12.91 4.59 -5.79
CA ALA A 62 -11.99 5.57 -6.35
C ALA A 62 -11.44 6.53 -5.29
N ALA A 63 -12.23 6.90 -4.28
CA ALA A 63 -11.77 7.70 -3.15
C ALA A 63 -10.77 6.94 -2.28
N ALA A 64 -11.04 5.67 -1.96
CA ALA A 64 -10.13 4.81 -1.22
C ALA A 64 -8.79 4.63 -1.93
N VAL A 65 -8.82 4.33 -3.23
CA VAL A 65 -7.62 4.19 -4.07
C VAL A 65 -6.80 5.49 -4.08
N ARG A 66 -7.45 6.65 -4.24
CA ARG A 66 -6.77 7.96 -4.18
C ARG A 66 -6.12 8.20 -2.81
N ALA A 67 -6.83 7.92 -1.72
CA ALA A 67 -6.31 8.12 -0.37
C ALA A 67 -5.12 7.21 -0.06
N MET A 68 -5.20 5.92 -0.43
CA MET A 68 -4.10 4.97 -0.28
C MET A 68 -2.89 5.35 -1.14
N LYS A 69 -3.10 5.74 -2.40
CA LYS A 69 -2.04 6.26 -3.26
C LYS A 69 -1.38 7.51 -2.66
N GLY A 70 -2.17 8.39 -2.04
CA GLY A 70 -1.66 9.56 -1.33
C GLY A 70 -0.78 9.22 -0.12
N LEU A 71 -0.93 8.04 0.49
CA LEU A 71 0.00 7.55 1.51
C LEU A 71 1.36 7.15 0.92
N LEU A 72 1.37 6.53 -0.27
CA LEU A 72 2.59 6.17 -0.97
C LEU A 72 3.31 7.43 -1.47
N TRP A 73 2.59 8.32 -2.15
CA TRP A 73 3.17 9.42 -2.93
C TRP A 73 4.11 10.32 -2.11
N ASP A 74 3.66 10.75 -0.93
CA ASP A 74 4.34 11.73 -0.08
C ASP A 74 4.98 11.09 1.18
N ALA A 75 5.19 9.78 1.22
CA ALA A 75 5.74 9.11 2.40
C ALA A 75 7.14 9.61 2.76
N HIS A 76 7.35 10.03 4.01
CA HIS A 76 8.68 10.36 4.53
C HIS A 76 9.33 9.20 5.31
N ASP A 77 8.50 8.28 5.79
CA ASP A 77 8.84 7.12 6.59
C ASP A 77 7.82 6.00 6.30
N ASP A 78 8.15 4.79 6.76
CA ASP A 78 7.21 3.67 6.81
C ASP A 78 6.89 3.26 8.26
N TYR A 79 6.65 4.25 9.13
CA TYR A 79 6.32 3.95 10.52
C TYR A 79 5.06 3.09 10.63
N CYS A 80 5.10 2.09 11.51
CA CYS A 80 4.09 1.02 11.62
C CYS A 80 3.86 0.22 10.33
N ARG A 81 4.77 0.25 9.35
CA ARG A 81 4.60 -0.41 8.03
C ARG A 81 3.30 0.02 7.32
N THR A 82 2.88 1.26 7.57
CA THR A 82 1.62 1.81 7.05
C THR A 82 1.67 1.98 5.54
N VAL A 83 2.79 2.46 5.01
CA VAL A 83 2.97 2.69 3.57
C VAL A 83 3.07 1.35 2.87
N TYR A 84 3.86 0.42 3.42
CA TYR A 84 3.89 -0.98 2.97
C TYR A 84 2.49 -1.58 2.84
N LYS A 85 1.69 -1.54 3.91
CA LYS A 85 0.33 -2.09 3.94
C LYS A 85 -0.56 -1.46 2.86
N ALA A 86 -0.43 -0.15 2.60
CA ALA A 86 -1.20 0.51 1.54
C ALA A 86 -0.83 -0.04 0.15
N GLY A 87 0.44 -0.35 -0.11
CA GLY A 87 0.86 -1.01 -1.34
C GLY A 87 0.27 -2.42 -1.49
N VAL A 88 0.24 -3.20 -0.41
CA VAL A 88 -0.38 -4.55 -0.40
C VAL A 88 -1.87 -4.49 -0.68
N VAL A 89 -2.61 -3.60 -0.01
CA VAL A 89 -4.05 -3.45 -0.19
C VAL A 89 -4.38 -3.00 -1.62
N LEU A 90 -3.66 -1.99 -2.14
CA LEU A 90 -3.82 -1.57 -3.54
C LEU A 90 -3.52 -2.69 -4.53
N GLY A 91 -2.56 -3.55 -4.24
CA GLY A 91 -2.12 -4.60 -5.15
C GLY A 91 -3.02 -5.84 -5.16
N GLY A 92 -3.66 -6.17 -4.04
CA GLY A 92 -4.39 -7.43 -3.90
C GLY A 92 -5.83 -7.37 -3.43
N GLN A 93 -6.31 -6.23 -2.94
CA GLN A 93 -7.62 -6.14 -2.29
C GLN A 93 -8.58 -5.17 -2.98
N VAL A 94 -8.10 -4.41 -3.97
CA VAL A 94 -8.95 -3.60 -4.85
C VAL A 94 -9.45 -4.49 -5.98
N PRO A 95 -10.79 -4.67 -6.14
CA PRO A 95 -11.34 -5.63 -7.09
C PRO A 95 -11.23 -5.17 -8.55
N THR A 96 -11.03 -3.88 -8.79
CA THR A 96 -10.86 -3.31 -10.13
C THR A 96 -9.39 -3.09 -10.48
N PRO A 97 -9.05 -2.83 -11.76
CA PRO A 97 -7.68 -2.52 -12.16
C PRO A 97 -7.10 -1.24 -11.52
N SER A 98 -7.94 -0.40 -10.91
CA SER A 98 -7.56 0.91 -10.38
C SER A 98 -6.47 0.87 -9.31
N GLY A 99 -6.43 -0.21 -8.50
CA GLY A 99 -5.37 -0.42 -7.52
C GLY A 99 -4.00 -0.60 -8.18
N GLY A 100 -3.94 -1.45 -9.21
CA GLY A 100 -2.72 -1.65 -10.01
C GLY A 100 -2.31 -0.39 -10.78
N ASP A 101 -3.27 0.37 -11.31
CA ASP A 101 -3.00 1.64 -12.01
C ASP A 101 -2.37 2.68 -11.07
N ALA A 102 -2.88 2.77 -9.84
CA ALA A 102 -2.33 3.63 -8.80
C ALA A 102 -0.91 3.24 -8.40
N LEU A 103 -0.60 1.94 -8.36
CA LEU A 103 0.74 1.43 -8.06
C LEU A 103 1.73 1.72 -9.20
N LEU A 104 1.32 1.50 -10.45
CA LEU A 104 2.14 1.82 -11.63
C LEU A 104 2.50 3.31 -11.66
N GLU A 105 1.54 4.18 -11.36
CA GLU A 105 1.81 5.62 -11.24
C GLU A 105 2.76 5.92 -10.06
N SER A 106 2.59 5.22 -8.94
CA SER A 106 3.42 5.39 -7.73
C SER A 106 4.88 4.96 -7.92
N LEU A 107 5.24 4.26 -9.00
CA LEU A 107 6.65 4.09 -9.42
C LEU A 107 7.35 5.42 -9.77
N HIS A 108 6.59 6.52 -9.87
CA HIS A 108 7.09 7.88 -10.08
C HIS A 108 6.96 8.77 -8.83
N ALA A 109 6.51 8.22 -7.70
CA ALA A 109 6.35 8.98 -6.47
C ALA A 109 7.66 9.66 -6.06
N PRO A 110 7.65 10.90 -5.54
CA PRO A 110 8.85 11.53 -5.01
C PRO A 110 9.41 10.78 -3.80
N SER A 111 8.54 10.12 -3.03
CA SER A 111 8.94 9.26 -1.91
C SER A 111 9.61 7.96 -2.36
N ARG A 112 10.84 7.72 -1.89
CA ARG A 112 11.49 6.40 -2.03
C ARG A 112 10.75 5.30 -1.25
N ILE A 113 10.13 5.64 -0.12
CA ILE A 113 9.31 4.68 0.66
C ILE A 113 8.08 4.28 -0.13
N GLY A 114 7.41 5.26 -0.74
CA GLY A 114 6.28 5.05 -1.65
C GLY A 114 6.66 4.19 -2.85
N ARG A 115 7.78 4.50 -3.50
CA ARG A 115 8.28 3.69 -4.63
C ARG A 115 8.60 2.26 -4.22
N ARG A 116 9.24 2.03 -3.05
CA ARG A 116 9.47 0.68 -2.50
C ARG A 116 8.17 -0.10 -2.37
N SER A 117 7.18 0.50 -1.70
CA SER A 117 5.88 -0.13 -1.49
C SER A 117 5.13 -0.37 -2.79
N ALA A 118 5.25 0.54 -3.77
CA ALA A 118 4.67 0.36 -5.11
C ALA A 118 5.29 -0.83 -5.85
N ILE A 119 6.63 -0.96 -5.83
CA ILE A 119 7.34 -2.10 -6.43
C ILE A 119 6.85 -3.41 -5.83
N HIS A 120 6.71 -3.49 -4.51
CA HIS A 120 6.18 -4.68 -3.85
C HIS A 120 4.70 -4.92 -4.18
N GLY A 121 3.86 -3.89 -4.10
CA GLY A 121 2.41 -4.00 -4.37
C GLY A 121 2.10 -4.53 -5.78
N LEU A 122 2.93 -4.19 -6.77
CA LEU A 122 2.79 -4.69 -8.14
C LEU A 122 3.00 -6.20 -8.28
N PHE A 123 3.71 -6.84 -7.34
CA PHE A 123 3.75 -8.29 -7.26
C PHE A 123 2.36 -8.86 -6.99
N HIS A 124 1.62 -8.29 -6.03
CA HIS A 124 0.25 -8.74 -5.75
C HIS A 124 -0.69 -8.51 -6.93
N VAL A 125 -0.50 -7.42 -7.70
CA VAL A 125 -1.33 -7.17 -8.89
C VAL A 125 -1.29 -8.35 -9.85
N VAL A 126 -0.11 -8.94 -10.09
CA VAL A 126 0.01 -10.07 -11.04
C VAL A 126 -0.47 -11.40 -10.47
N GLU A 127 -0.62 -11.52 -9.15
CA GLU A 127 -1.26 -12.67 -8.51
C GLU A 127 -2.76 -12.70 -8.80
N TRP A 128 -3.41 -11.52 -8.78
CA TRP A 128 -4.84 -11.38 -8.95
C TRP A 128 -5.28 -11.02 -10.38
N GLN A 129 -4.42 -10.35 -11.14
CA GLN A 129 -4.63 -9.91 -12.54
C GLN A 129 -3.46 -10.40 -13.42
N PRO A 130 -3.32 -11.72 -13.64
CA PRO A 130 -2.16 -12.29 -14.35
C PRO A 130 -2.01 -11.79 -15.79
N GLU A 131 -3.09 -11.33 -16.43
CA GLU A 131 -3.08 -10.69 -17.75
C GLU A 131 -2.24 -9.41 -17.80
N ARG A 132 -2.07 -8.72 -16.66
CA ARG A 132 -1.24 -7.51 -16.55
C ARG A 132 0.25 -7.78 -16.39
N ARG A 133 0.67 -9.06 -16.30
CA ARG A 133 2.07 -9.43 -16.05
C ARG A 133 3.06 -8.73 -16.98
N ALA A 134 2.79 -8.71 -18.29
CA ALA A 134 3.68 -8.10 -19.26
C ALA A 134 3.83 -6.59 -19.02
N GLU A 135 2.74 -5.89 -18.75
CA GLU A 135 2.72 -4.47 -18.43
C GLU A 135 3.53 -4.17 -17.16
N VAL A 136 3.29 -4.94 -16.09
CA VAL A 136 3.97 -4.77 -14.80
C VAL A 136 5.47 -5.01 -14.92
N VAL A 137 5.89 -6.08 -15.61
CA VAL A 137 7.32 -6.38 -15.84
C VAL A 137 8.02 -5.24 -16.58
N GLU A 138 7.40 -4.73 -17.65
CA GLU A 138 7.99 -3.62 -18.42
C GLU A 138 8.05 -2.33 -17.60
N ALA A 139 7.03 -2.04 -16.80
CA ALA A 139 7.02 -0.89 -15.91
C ALA A 139 8.12 -0.98 -14.83
N LEU A 140 8.32 -2.14 -14.21
CA LEU A 140 9.36 -2.37 -13.21
C LEU A 140 10.77 -2.28 -13.81
N ARG A 141 10.98 -2.82 -15.02
CA ARG A 141 12.25 -2.66 -15.76
C ARG A 141 12.55 -1.20 -16.06
N ALA A 142 11.55 -0.44 -16.52
CA ALA A 142 11.68 0.98 -16.76
C ALA A 142 11.96 1.77 -15.47
N ALA A 143 11.32 1.37 -14.36
CA ALA A 143 11.57 1.96 -13.04
C ALA A 143 13.02 1.69 -12.58
N ALA A 144 13.52 0.46 -12.71
CA ALA A 144 14.89 0.11 -12.36
C ALA A 144 15.95 0.92 -13.15
N GLN A 145 15.66 1.31 -14.39
CA GLN A 145 16.59 2.10 -15.22
C GLN A 145 16.70 3.57 -14.80
N ARG A 146 15.64 4.14 -14.22
CA ARG A 146 15.56 5.56 -13.87
C ARG A 146 15.68 5.84 -12.37
N GLU A 147 15.58 4.80 -11.55
CA GLU A 147 15.58 4.92 -10.09
C GLU A 147 16.94 5.47 -9.60
N PRO A 148 16.95 6.62 -8.89
CA PRO A 148 18.20 7.16 -8.35
C PRO A 148 18.78 6.33 -7.21
N GLU A 149 17.94 5.61 -6.45
CA GLU A 149 18.40 4.86 -5.29
C GLU A 149 18.87 3.44 -5.68
N PRO A 150 20.16 3.09 -5.53
CA PRO A 150 20.69 1.80 -6.00
C PRO A 150 19.97 0.58 -5.42
N LEU A 151 19.54 0.70 -4.16
CA LEU A 151 18.78 -0.36 -3.48
C LEU A 151 17.42 -0.61 -4.13
N LEU A 152 16.70 0.45 -4.52
CA LEU A 152 15.41 0.35 -5.19
C LEU A 152 15.56 -0.04 -6.66
N GLN A 153 16.63 0.39 -7.32
CA GLN A 153 16.98 -0.09 -8.65
C GLN A 153 17.13 -1.61 -8.67
N ALA A 154 17.92 -2.17 -7.75
CA ALA A 154 18.12 -3.60 -7.63
C ALA A 154 16.80 -4.32 -7.29
N PHE A 155 16.02 -3.76 -6.38
CA PHE A 155 14.73 -4.32 -5.99
C PHE A 155 13.72 -4.36 -7.14
N ALA A 156 13.57 -3.28 -7.89
CA ALA A 156 12.68 -3.25 -9.07
C ALA A 156 13.15 -4.22 -10.17
N ALA A 157 14.46 -4.33 -10.40
CA ALA A 157 15.02 -5.27 -11.37
C ALA A 157 14.75 -6.73 -10.98
N GLN A 158 15.00 -7.07 -9.71
CA GLN A 158 14.74 -8.41 -9.17
C GLN A 158 13.24 -8.74 -9.23
N MET A 159 12.38 -7.81 -8.80
CA MET A 159 10.92 -8.00 -8.84
C MET A 159 10.41 -8.22 -10.27
N ALA A 160 10.95 -7.50 -11.26
CA ALA A 160 10.61 -7.72 -12.65
C ALA A 160 11.01 -9.12 -13.14
N GLU A 161 12.16 -9.64 -12.70
CA GLU A 161 12.62 -11.00 -13.01
C GLU A 161 11.73 -12.05 -12.35
N ASP A 162 11.45 -11.89 -11.05
CA ASP A 162 10.63 -12.84 -10.28
C ASP A 162 9.23 -12.95 -10.88
N ILE A 163 8.59 -11.82 -11.22
CA ILE A 163 7.28 -11.80 -11.87
C ILE A 163 7.33 -12.43 -13.27
N ALA A 164 8.37 -12.13 -14.06
CA ALA A 164 8.50 -12.66 -15.42
C ALA A 164 8.66 -14.19 -15.43
N GLU A 165 9.39 -14.71 -14.45
CA GLU A 165 9.63 -16.14 -14.27
C GLU A 165 8.57 -16.86 -13.42
N ALA A 166 7.56 -16.13 -12.94
CA ALA A 166 6.56 -16.65 -12.01
C ALA A 166 7.18 -17.31 -10.77
N ARG A 167 8.25 -16.70 -10.23
CA ARG A 167 8.80 -17.04 -8.92
C ARG A 167 7.94 -16.35 -7.86
N TYR A 168 7.23 -17.15 -7.07
CA TYR A 168 6.28 -16.64 -6.07
C TYR A 168 6.86 -16.55 -4.65
N ASP A 169 8.14 -16.82 -4.47
CA ASP A 169 8.79 -16.57 -3.19
C ASP A 169 8.82 -15.05 -2.98
N HIS A 170 8.11 -14.57 -1.96
CA HIS A 170 8.09 -13.15 -1.62
C HIS A 170 9.51 -12.68 -1.26
N THR A 171 10.14 -11.95 -2.18
CA THR A 171 11.37 -11.21 -1.88
C THR A 171 11.04 -10.15 -0.82
N GLU A 172 11.73 -10.22 0.32
CA GLU A 172 11.56 -9.24 1.40
C GLU A 172 11.84 -7.82 0.89
N GLU A 173 11.03 -6.86 1.32
CA GLU A 173 11.28 -5.46 0.99
C GLU A 173 12.64 -5.00 1.53
N PRO A 174 13.44 -4.28 0.73
CA PRO A 174 14.69 -3.74 1.22
C PRO A 174 14.44 -2.69 2.31
N THR A 175 15.23 -2.75 3.38
CA THR A 175 15.21 -1.75 4.46
C THR A 175 16.30 -0.72 4.18
N PHE A 176 16.00 0.57 4.35
CA PHE A 176 17.02 1.61 4.23
C PHE A 176 17.86 1.69 5.51
N ASP A 177 19.11 2.17 5.41
CA ASP A 177 20.04 2.19 6.54
C ASP A 177 19.49 2.97 7.74
N GLU A 178 18.80 4.08 7.50
CA GLU A 178 18.16 4.89 8.56
C GLU A 178 16.89 4.28 9.18
N GLU A 179 16.33 3.24 8.57
CA GLU A 179 15.18 2.50 9.12
C GLU A 179 15.61 1.35 10.04
N SER A 180 16.87 0.93 9.95
CA SER A 180 17.41 -0.07 10.86
C SER A 180 17.60 0.55 12.25
N PRO A 181 17.01 -0.01 13.32
CA PRO A 181 17.34 0.45 14.66
C PRO A 181 18.84 0.25 14.83
N ALA A 182 19.57 1.34 15.10
CA ALA A 182 21.00 1.29 15.33
C ALA A 182 21.31 0.13 16.29
N VAL A 183 21.98 -0.89 15.79
CA VAL A 183 22.53 -1.95 16.63
C VAL A 183 23.69 -1.31 17.41
N GLY A 184 23.39 -0.83 18.62
CA GLY A 184 24.33 -0.19 19.56
C GLY A 184 24.33 1.34 19.42
N VAL A 185 24.25 2.15 20.48
CA VAL A 185 25.13 2.13 21.67
C VAL A 185 24.40 2.62 22.93
N SER A 186 24.74 1.95 24.04
CA SER A 186 24.47 2.14 25.48
C SER A 186 23.20 1.50 26.06
#